data_AF-A0A2N2FH96-F1
#
_entry.id   AF-A0A2N2FH96-F1
#
_cell.length_a   1.000
_cell.length_b   1.000
_cell.length_c   1.000
_cell.angle_alpha   90.00
_cell.angle_beta   90.00
_cell.angle_gamma   90.00
#
_symmetry.space_group_name_H-M   'P 1'
#
loop_
_entity.id
_entity.type
_entity.pdbx_description
1 polymer ?
#
loop_
_entity_poly.entity_id
_entity_poly.type
_entity_poly.pdbx_seq_one_letter_code
_entity_poly.pdbx_strand_id
1 'polypeptide(L)' 'MNEKNLPLRLRNFVVTLGAMLTFTYVLLPMLTSSCGILNRMSLYLNENGIDPTRYYYTDVEQVKESEQYLDEVLNKK' A
#
# COMPACT_ATOMS: atom_id res chain seq x y z
N MET A 1 -7.29 -35.98 -16.74
CA MET A 1 -7.01 -34.89 -15.79
C MET A 1 -7.66 -35.28 -14.45
N ASN A 2 -6.88 -35.43 -13.37
CA ASN A 2 -7.30 -36.15 -12.16
C ASN A 2 -8.33 -35.33 -11.35
N GLU A 3 -9.63 -35.59 -11.55
CA GLU A 3 -10.75 -34.84 -10.93
C GLU A 3 -10.73 -34.86 -9.40
N LYS A 4 -10.09 -35.88 -8.80
CA LYS A 4 -9.90 -35.99 -7.34
C LYS A 4 -9.11 -34.82 -6.72
N ASN A 5 -8.35 -34.06 -7.52
CA ASN A 5 -7.51 -32.96 -7.04
C ASN A 5 -8.17 -31.57 -7.16
N LEU A 6 -9.28 -31.44 -7.90
CA LEU A 6 -9.95 -30.15 -8.08
C LEU A 6 -10.50 -29.57 -6.76
N PRO A 7 -11.29 -30.30 -5.94
CA PRO A 7 -11.83 -29.75 -4.70
C PRO A 7 -10.74 -29.39 -3.69
N LEU A 8 -9.65 -30.17 -3.64
CA LEU A 8 -8.50 -29.89 -2.79
C LEU A 8 -7.79 -28.59 -3.20
N ARG A 9 -7.59 -28.39 -4.52
CA ARG A 9 -6.99 -27.16 -5.05
C ARG A 9 -7.86 -25.94 -4.78
N LEU A 10 -9.17 -26.06 -4.96
CA LEU A 10 -10.12 -24.98 -4.69
C LEU A 10 -10.14 -24.61 -3.21
N ARG A 11 -10.14 -25.61 -2.32
CA ARG A 11 -10.03 -25.40 -0.87
C ARG A 11 -8.74 -24.64 -0.54
N ASN A 12 -7.60 -25.12 -1.03
CA ASN A 12 -6.32 -24.48 -0.75
C ASN A 12 -6.29 -23.05 -1.30
N PHE A 13 -6.82 -22.82 -2.50
CA PHE A 13 -6.95 -21.48 -3.08
C PHE A 13 -7.77 -20.54 -2.19
N VAL A 14 -8.98 -20.96 -1.78
CA VAL A 14 -9.85 -20.16 -0.92
C VAL A 14 -9.19 -19.88 0.43
N VAL A 15 -8.52 -20.86 1.02
CA VAL A 15 -7.78 -20.68 2.29
C VAL A 15 -6.64 -19.69 2.11
N THR A 16 -5.83 -19.81 1.05
CA THR A 16 -4.72 -18.89 0.80
C THR A 16 -5.20 -17.48 0.50
N LEU A 17 -6.27 -17.34 -0.30
CA LEU A 17 -6.86 -16.06 -0.63
C LEU A 17 -7.45 -15.41 0.63
N GLY A 18 -8.19 -16.18 1.43
CA GLY A 18 -8.73 -15.71 2.70
C GLY A 18 -7.64 -15.26 3.67
N ALA A 19 -6.52 -16.01 3.74
CA ALA A 19 -5.38 -15.63 4.56
C ALA A 19 -4.72 -14.32 4.08
N MET A 20 -4.51 -14.18 2.76
CA MET A 20 -3.98 -12.94 2.17
C MET A 20 -4.90 -11.76 2.45
N LEU A 21 -6.21 -11.91 2.21
CA LEU A 21 -7.18 -10.84 2.47
C LEU A 21 -7.22 -10.46 3.95
N THR A 22 -7.20 -11.44 4.85
CA THR A 22 -7.18 -11.19 6.30
C THR A 22 -5.90 -10.47 6.70
N PHE A 23 -4.76 -10.90 6.17
CA PHE A 23 -3.48 -10.24 6.43
C PHE A 23 -3.49 -8.78 5.95
N THR A 24 -3.91 -8.53 4.71
CA THR A 24 -3.89 -7.21 4.09
C THR A 24 -4.91 -6.25 4.71
N TYR A 25 -6.13 -6.70 4.98
CA TYR A 25 -7.23 -5.83 5.39
C TYR A 25 -7.51 -5.82 6.89
N VAL A 26 -6.93 -6.74 7.66
CA VAL A 26 -7.12 -6.78 9.13
C VAL A 26 -5.79 -6.58 9.83
N LEU A 27 -4.80 -7.41 9.53
CA LEU A 27 -3.56 -7.44 10.30
C LEU A 27 -2.69 -6.20 10.03
N LEU A 28 -2.52 -5.79 8.76
CA LEU A 28 -1.77 -4.58 8.44
C LEU A 28 -2.40 -3.31 9.04
N PRO A 29 -3.72 -3.04 8.90
CA PRO A 29 -4.34 -1.89 9.56
C PRO A 29 -4.18 -1.91 11.08
N MET A 30 -4.31 -3.07 11.71
CA MET A 30 -4.11 -3.21 13.16
C MET A 30 -2.68 -2.86 13.59
N LEU A 31 -1.66 -3.28 12.83
CA LEU A 31 -0.27 -2.92 13.09
C LEU A 31 -0.04 -1.42 12.91
N THR A 32 -0.58 -0.84 11.83
CA THR A 32 -0.54 0.60 11.56
C THR A 32 -1.12 1.40 12.71
N SER A 33 -2.29 1.01 13.23
CA SER A 33 -2.92 1.69 14.37
C SER A 33 -2.14 1.51 15.69
N SER A 34 -1.43 0.40 15.84
CA SER A 34 -0.63 0.09 17.04
C SER A 34 0.71 0.86 17.07
N CYS A 35 1.20 1.30 15.93
CA CYS A 35 2.41 2.12 15.82
C CYS A 35 2.04 3.61 15.78
N GLY A 36 2.39 4.36 16.83
CA GLY A 36 1.97 5.76 16.96
C GLY A 36 2.32 6.68 15.79
N ILE A 37 3.49 6.48 15.16
CA ILE A 37 3.93 7.28 14.00
C ILE A 37 3.08 6.95 12.77
N LEU A 38 2.90 5.66 12.46
CA LEU A 38 2.11 5.21 11.32
C LEU A 38 0.62 5.58 11.48
N ASN A 39 0.09 5.46 12.69
CA ASN A 39 -1.29 5.85 12.98
C ASN A 39 -1.52 7.35 12.74
N ARG A 40 -0.61 8.21 13.21
CA ARG A 40 -0.69 9.66 12.97
C ARG A 40 -0.64 10.00 11.49
N MET A 41 0.25 9.35 10.74
CA MET A 41 0.35 9.55 9.30
C MET A 41 -0.92 9.09 8.57
N SER A 42 -1.47 7.92 8.95
CA SER A 42 -2.74 7.41 8.41
C SER A 42 -3.90 8.36 8.66
N LEU A 43 -4.00 8.94 9.86
CA LEU A 43 -5.03 9.91 10.20
C LEU A 43 -4.89 11.18 9.39
N TYR A 44 -3.68 11.74 9.31
CA TYR A 44 -3.40 12.94 8.53
C TYR A 44 -3.77 12.79 7.06
N LEU A 45 -3.42 11.64 6.45
CA LEU A 45 -3.78 11.36 5.05
C LEU A 45 -5.29 11.32 4.87
N ASN A 46 -6.01 10.64 5.77
CA ASN A 46 -7.47 10.53 5.73
C ASN A 46 -8.17 11.88 5.94
N GLU A 47 -7.72 12.69 6.90
CA GLU A 47 -8.27 14.02 7.19
C GLU A 47 -8.13 14.99 6.02
N ASN A 48 -7.06 14.85 5.23
CA ASN A 48 -6.81 15.67 4.04
C ASN A 48 -7.40 15.07 2.75
N GLY A 49 -8.13 13.94 2.84
CA GLY A 49 -8.69 13.27 1.67
C GLY A 49 -7.63 12.72 0.70
N ILE A 50 -6.41 12.50 1.19
CA ILE A 50 -5.29 11.95 0.41
C ILE A 50 -5.45 10.43 0.43
N ASP A 51 -5.80 9.86 -0.71
CA ASP A 51 -5.89 8.43 -0.92
C ASP A 51 -4.55 7.89 -1.44
N PRO A 52 -3.73 7.23 -0.60
CA PRO A 52 -2.40 6.74 -1.01
C PRO A 52 -2.49 5.67 -2.09
N THR A 53 -3.65 5.01 -2.27
CA THR A 53 -3.83 4.03 -3.34
C THR A 53 -3.87 4.67 -4.72
N ARG A 54 -4.10 5.99 -4.79
CA ARG A 54 -4.01 6.77 -6.03
C ARG A 54 -2.60 7.22 -6.36
N TYR A 55 -1.76 7.38 -5.34
CA TYR A 55 -0.36 7.75 -5.49
C TYR A 55 0.47 6.47 -5.55
N TYR A 56 0.39 5.78 -6.69
CA TYR A 56 1.31 4.69 -6.96
C TYR A 56 2.74 5.24 -7.00
N TYR A 57 3.69 4.44 -6.52
CA TYR A 57 5.14 4.66 -6.54
C TYR A 57 5.72 4.86 -7.96
N THR A 58 4.88 5.05 -8.98
CA THR A 58 5.18 5.26 -10.40
C THR A 58 5.19 6.73 -10.80
N ASP A 59 4.73 7.67 -9.97
CA ASP A 59 4.94 9.11 -10.19
C ASP A 59 6.39 9.55 -9.85
N VAL A 60 7.35 8.62 -10.00
CA VAL A 60 8.79 8.86 -9.81
C VAL A 60 9.30 9.95 -10.75
N GLU A 61 8.70 10.08 -11.93
CA GLU A 61 9.06 11.16 -12.86
C GLU A 61 8.68 12.55 -12.30
N GLN A 62 7.51 12.68 -11.65
CA GLN A 62 7.11 13.95 -11.01
C GLN A 62 7.97 14.27 -9.78
N VAL A 63 8.43 13.25 -9.04
CA VAL A 63 9.36 13.44 -7.92
C VAL A 63 10.69 13.99 -8.43
N LYS A 64 11.26 13.39 -9.49
CA LYS A 64 12.53 13.85 -10.06
C LYS A 64 12.44 15.27 -10.62
N GLU A 65 11.35 15.59 -11.31
CA GLU A 65 11.15 16.94 -11.87
C GLU A 65 10.98 17.99 -10.76
N SER A 66 10.27 17.64 -9.69
CA SER A 66 10.11 18.52 -8.51
C SER A 66 11.42 18.69 -7.74
N GLU A 67 12.21 17.63 -7.59
CA GLU A 67 13.54 17.68 -6.96
C GLU A 67 14.51 18.54 -7.78
N GLN A 68 14.52 18.38 -9.11
CA GLN A 68 15.34 19.20 -10.00
C GLN A 68 14.94 20.68 -9.97
N TYR A 69 13.64 20.98 -9.94
CA TYR A 69 13.14 22.33 -9.81
C TYR A 69 13.54 22.98 -8.47
N LEU A 70 13.38 22.24 -7.36
CA LEU A 70 13.79 22.71 -6.03
C LEU A 70 15.29 22.98 -5.95
N ASP A 71 16.11 22.09 -6.50
CA ASP A 71 17.56 22.26 -6.57
C ASP A 71 17.93 23.51 -7.37
N GLU A 72 17.29 23.73 -8.53
CA GLU A 72 17.53 24.91 -9.35
C GLU A 72 17.18 26.21 -8.62
N VAL A 73 16.04 26.29 -7.94
CA VAL A 73 15.59 27.50 -7.22
C VAL A 73 16.45 27.78 -5.98
N LEU A 74 16.87 26.74 -5.26
CA LEU A 74 17.61 26.90 -4.00
C LEU A 74 19.12 27.09 -4.22
N ASN A 75 19.68 26.48 -5.27
CA ASN A 75 21.13 26.48 -5.51
C ASN A 75 21.59 27.39 -6.65
N LYS A 76 20.71 27.99 -7.47
CA LYS A 76 21.10 29.13 -8.31
C LYS A 76 21.22 30.40 -7.46
N LYS A 77 22.47 30.81 -7.24
CA LYS A 77 22.86 32.20 -6.92
C LYS A 77 23.30 32.93 -8.19
#